data_AF-A0A133YWJ7-F1
#
_entry.id   AF-A0A133YWJ7-F1
#
_cell.length_a   1.000
_cell.length_b   1.000
_cell.length_c   1.000
_cell.angle_alpha   90.00
_cell.angle_beta   90.00
_cell.angle_gamma   90.00
#
_symmetry.space_group_name_H-M   'P 1'
#
loop_
_entity.id
_entity.type
_entity.pdbx_description
1 polymer ?
#
loop_
_entity_poly.entity_id
_entity_poly.type
_entity_poly.pdbx_seq_one_letter_code
_entity_poly.pdbx_strand_id
1 'polypeptide(L)'
;YANGVYKGNLYKDGVDITANNYVNGIFYDENKRPANWWYDDGEAWYFFKYGKKLTGEGTDANGKHQFKNGKYLQGYKNNVFYQDGNPCNWWADDGYAWYFFKGGKKLTGYAVDGNGKRYFVNGKYANGVYNGNLYKDGVDASCNSYVNGIFYDENKKPANWWYDDGEAWYFFKNGKKLTGKGTDSNGKHQFKNGKYLTGYANNLF
;
A
#
# COMPACT_ATOMS: atom_id res chain seq x y z
N TYR A 1 -26.84 -44.50 -6.92
CA TYR A 1 -27.93 -43.52 -6.76
C TYR A 1 -27.77 -42.42 -7.79
N ALA A 2 -28.86 -41.86 -8.30
CA ALA A 2 -28.81 -40.81 -9.33
C ALA A 2 -28.29 -39.50 -8.73
N ASN A 3 -27.26 -38.91 -9.36
CA ASN A 3 -26.69 -37.60 -9.01
C ASN A 3 -26.59 -36.76 -10.29
N GLY A 4 -27.34 -35.66 -10.35
CA GLY A 4 -27.36 -34.73 -11.49
C GLY A 4 -28.75 -34.49 -12.06
N VAL A 5 -28.81 -33.86 -13.23
CA VAL A 5 -30.09 -33.54 -13.89
C VAL A 5 -30.59 -34.75 -14.68
N TYR A 6 -31.80 -35.21 -14.39
CA TYR A 6 -32.48 -36.29 -15.10
C TYR A 6 -33.94 -35.92 -15.36
N LYS A 7 -34.38 -35.98 -16.62
CA LYS A 7 -35.73 -35.60 -17.06
C LYS A 7 -36.21 -34.25 -16.50
N GLY A 8 -35.30 -33.28 -16.38
CA GLY A 8 -35.61 -31.92 -15.88
C GLY A 8 -35.65 -31.79 -14.35
N ASN A 9 -35.36 -32.86 -13.62
CA ASN A 9 -35.25 -32.86 -12.16
C ASN A 9 -33.79 -32.97 -11.72
N LEU A 10 -33.45 -32.37 -10.58
CA LEU A 10 -32.09 -32.38 -10.05
C LEU A 10 -32.03 -33.37 -8.90
N TYR A 11 -31.26 -34.44 -9.03
CA TYR A 11 -31.16 -35.47 -8.01
C TYR A 11 -29.84 -35.39 -7.25
N LYS A 12 -29.92 -35.55 -5.93
CA LYS A 12 -28.79 -35.77 -5.03
C LYS A 12 -29.06 -37.00 -4.17
N ASP A 13 -28.20 -38.00 -4.27
CA ASP A 13 -28.30 -39.30 -3.60
C ASP A 13 -29.67 -39.97 -3.81
N GLY A 14 -30.24 -39.79 -5.02
CA GLY A 14 -31.55 -40.34 -5.40
C GLY A 14 -32.76 -39.51 -4.94
N VAL A 15 -32.56 -38.38 -4.26
CA VAL A 15 -33.62 -37.45 -3.84
C VAL A 15 -33.74 -36.28 -4.80
N ASP A 16 -34.95 -35.95 -5.25
CA ASP A 16 -35.22 -34.75 -6.06
C ASP A 16 -35.07 -33.50 -5.19
N ILE A 17 -34.26 -32.55 -5.64
CA ILE A 17 -33.87 -31.35 -4.92
C ILE A 17 -34.56 -30.15 -5.58
N THR A 18 -35.32 -29.42 -4.77
CA THR A 18 -36.14 -28.27 -5.21
C THR A 18 -35.55 -26.91 -4.84
N ALA A 19 -34.51 -26.90 -4.00
CA ALA A 19 -33.81 -25.69 -3.58
C ALA A 19 -32.39 -25.64 -4.15
N ASN A 20 -31.75 -24.47 -4.10
CA ASN A 20 -30.36 -24.32 -4.50
C ASN A 20 -29.48 -25.35 -3.77
N ASN A 21 -28.64 -26.09 -4.51
CA ASN A 21 -27.81 -27.11 -3.89
C ASN A 21 -26.58 -27.48 -4.71
N TYR A 22 -25.61 -28.05 -4.01
CA TYR A 22 -24.47 -28.70 -4.63
C TYR A 22 -24.79 -30.15 -4.98
N VAL A 23 -24.62 -30.49 -6.26
CA VAL A 23 -24.65 -31.87 -6.76
C VAL A 23 -23.35 -32.13 -7.51
N ASN A 24 -22.57 -33.12 -7.06
CA ASN A 24 -21.25 -33.45 -7.61
C ASN A 24 -20.31 -32.23 -7.77
N GLY A 25 -20.34 -31.31 -6.80
CA GLY A 25 -19.49 -30.11 -6.81
C GLY A 25 -19.93 -29.01 -7.79
N ILE A 26 -21.11 -29.13 -8.39
CA ILE A 26 -21.76 -28.08 -9.19
C ILE A 26 -22.93 -27.52 -8.38
N PHE A 27 -22.93 -26.20 -8.20
CA PHE A 27 -24.03 -25.47 -7.59
C PHE A 27 -25.11 -25.21 -8.62
N TYR A 28 -26.33 -25.64 -8.32
CA TYR A 28 -27.50 -25.41 -9.14
C TYR A 28 -28.41 -24.39 -8.46
N ASP A 29 -29.02 -23.54 -9.29
CA ASP A 29 -30.06 -22.61 -8.85
C ASP A 29 -31.43 -23.28 -8.74
N GLU A 30 -32.42 -22.54 -8.28
CA GLU A 30 -33.83 -22.95 -8.12
C GLU A 30 -34.46 -23.42 -9.44
N ASN A 31 -33.91 -22.99 -10.57
CA ASN A 31 -34.32 -23.41 -11.91
C ASN A 31 -33.58 -24.66 -12.39
N LYS A 32 -32.84 -25.33 -11.51
CA LYS A 32 -32.07 -26.56 -11.78
C LYS A 32 -31.01 -26.34 -12.86
N ARG A 33 -30.51 -25.12 -13.00
CA ARG A 33 -29.44 -24.74 -13.93
C ARG A 33 -28.14 -24.52 -13.14
N PRO A 34 -26.96 -24.90 -13.69
CA PRO A 34 -25.69 -24.55 -13.08
C PRO A 34 -25.60 -23.04 -12.88
N ALA A 35 -25.35 -22.60 -11.65
CA ALA A 35 -25.33 -21.19 -11.29
C ALA A 35 -24.30 -20.39 -12.12
N ASN A 36 -24.73 -19.23 -12.62
CA ASN A 36 -23.90 -18.40 -13.51
C ASN A 36 -24.00 -16.90 -13.15
N TRP A 37 -23.99 -16.60 -11.86
CA TRP A 37 -24.10 -15.26 -11.29
C TRP A 37 -23.73 -15.28 -9.80
N TRP A 38 -24.03 -14.20 -9.08
CA TRP A 38 -24.06 -14.17 -7.62
C TRP A 38 -25.21 -15.03 -7.07
N TYR A 39 -24.88 -15.98 -6.20
CA TYR A 39 -25.85 -16.75 -5.43
C TYR A 39 -25.35 -16.93 -3.99
N ASP A 40 -26.29 -16.99 -3.05
CA ASP A 40 -26.05 -17.49 -1.71
C ASP A 40 -26.07 -19.02 -1.73
N ASP A 41 -24.97 -19.64 -1.32
CA ASP A 41 -24.83 -21.10 -1.29
C ASP A 41 -25.14 -21.71 0.08
N GLY A 42 -25.63 -20.90 1.01
CA GLY A 42 -25.94 -21.26 2.40
C GLY A 42 -24.83 -20.92 3.38
N GLU A 43 -23.61 -20.66 2.90
CA GLU A 43 -22.50 -20.13 3.71
C GLU A 43 -22.36 -18.62 3.52
N ALA A 44 -22.34 -18.18 2.26
CA ALA A 44 -22.31 -16.77 1.89
C ALA A 44 -22.67 -16.58 0.41
N TRP A 45 -22.65 -15.32 -0.04
CA TRP A 45 -22.76 -14.97 -1.45
C TRP A 45 -21.47 -15.23 -2.22
N TYR A 46 -21.54 -15.99 -3.30
CA TYR A 46 -20.41 -16.23 -4.21
C TYR A 46 -20.82 -16.00 -5.67
N PHE A 47 -19.89 -15.54 -6.47
CA PHE A 47 -20.02 -15.46 -7.91
C PHE A 47 -19.67 -16.80 -8.54
N PHE A 48 -20.63 -17.39 -9.24
CA PHE A 48 -20.50 -18.66 -9.91
C PHE A 48 -20.38 -18.48 -11.42
N LYS A 49 -19.66 -19.40 -12.06
CA LYS A 49 -19.66 -19.60 -13.51
C LYS A 49 -19.74 -21.08 -13.81
N TYR A 50 -20.75 -21.49 -14.57
CA TYR A 50 -21.06 -22.90 -14.85
C TYR A 50 -21.16 -23.76 -13.57
N GLY A 51 -21.81 -23.20 -12.55
CA GLY A 51 -22.06 -23.82 -11.25
C GLY A 51 -20.82 -23.98 -10.36
N LYS A 52 -19.68 -23.40 -10.70
CA LYS A 52 -18.48 -23.38 -9.85
C LYS A 52 -18.16 -21.95 -9.39
N LYS A 53 -17.72 -21.81 -8.13
CA LYS A 53 -17.20 -20.53 -7.60
C LYS A 53 -16.09 -20.03 -8.51
N LEU A 54 -16.25 -18.84 -9.07
CA LEU A 54 -15.34 -18.34 -10.10
C LEU A 54 -13.97 -17.99 -9.52
N THR A 55 -12.91 -18.47 -10.17
CA THR A 55 -11.56 -17.92 -10.02
C THR A 55 -11.09 -17.45 -11.39
N GLY A 56 -10.70 -16.19 -11.48
CA GLY A 56 -10.39 -15.53 -12.75
C GLY A 56 -11.35 -14.39 -13.05
N GLU A 57 -11.54 -14.12 -14.33
CA GLU A 57 -12.28 -12.95 -14.79
C GLU A 57 -13.77 -13.23 -14.93
N GLY A 58 -14.60 -12.33 -14.41
CA GLY A 58 -16.06 -12.38 -14.49
C GLY A 58 -16.65 -10.99 -14.69
N THR A 59 -17.92 -10.95 -15.10
CA THR A 59 -18.67 -9.70 -15.27
C THR A 59 -19.96 -9.82 -14.48
N ASP A 60 -20.20 -8.87 -13.58
CA ASP A 60 -21.48 -8.71 -12.90
C ASP A 60 -22.12 -7.35 -13.24
N ALA A 61 -23.14 -6.95 -12.48
CA ALA A 61 -23.83 -5.68 -12.69
C ALA A 61 -22.92 -4.44 -12.54
N ASN A 62 -21.81 -4.54 -11.81
CA ASN A 62 -20.84 -3.46 -11.59
C ASN A 62 -19.71 -3.47 -12.61
N GLY A 63 -19.72 -4.43 -13.54
CA GLY A 63 -18.78 -4.54 -14.63
C GLY A 63 -17.82 -5.71 -14.45
N LYS A 64 -16.63 -5.55 -15.03
CA LYS A 64 -15.66 -6.62 -15.21
C LYS A 64 -14.67 -6.64 -14.05
N HIS A 65 -14.57 -7.78 -13.37
CA HIS A 65 -13.76 -7.92 -12.15
C HIS A 65 -12.95 -9.23 -12.16
N GLN A 66 -11.92 -9.27 -11.32
CA GLN A 66 -11.21 -10.49 -10.97
C GLN A 66 -11.83 -11.12 -9.71
N PHE A 67 -11.94 -12.44 -9.72
CA PHE A 67 -12.51 -13.23 -8.65
C PHE A 67 -11.51 -14.28 -8.17
N LYS A 68 -11.61 -14.63 -6.89
CA LYS A 68 -10.92 -15.76 -6.27
C LYS A 68 -11.92 -16.53 -5.42
N ASN A 69 -12.15 -17.79 -5.77
CA ASN A 69 -13.11 -18.66 -5.10
C ASN A 69 -14.51 -18.01 -4.92
N GLY A 70 -15.01 -17.37 -5.98
CA GLY A 70 -16.33 -16.75 -6.04
C GLY A 70 -16.45 -15.44 -5.26
N LYS A 71 -15.38 -14.92 -4.67
CA LYS A 71 -15.36 -13.56 -4.10
C LYS A 71 -14.58 -12.65 -5.03
N TYR A 72 -14.85 -11.35 -4.96
CA TYR A 72 -13.97 -10.37 -5.59
C TYR A 72 -12.53 -10.56 -5.10
N LEU A 73 -11.57 -10.47 -6.02
CA LEU A 73 -10.16 -10.66 -5.69
C LEU A 73 -9.67 -9.50 -4.81
N GLN A 74 -9.14 -9.85 -3.64
CA GLN A 74 -8.33 -9.00 -2.79
C GLN A 74 -6.88 -9.52 -2.83
N GLY A 75 -5.92 -8.65 -3.13
CA GLY A 75 -4.50 -8.97 -3.12
C GLY A 75 -3.84 -9.05 -4.50
N TYR A 76 -2.62 -9.59 -4.55
CA TYR A 76 -1.80 -9.61 -5.75
C TYR A 76 -2.19 -10.72 -6.74
N LYS A 77 -2.24 -10.34 -8.02
CA LYS A 77 -2.25 -11.24 -9.18
C LYS A 77 -1.36 -10.64 -10.25
N ASN A 78 -0.37 -11.40 -10.72
CA ASN A 78 0.57 -10.96 -11.77
C ASN A 78 1.19 -9.58 -11.49
N ASN A 79 1.67 -9.36 -10.26
CA ASN A 79 2.26 -8.09 -9.79
C ASN A 79 1.32 -6.86 -9.84
N VAL A 80 0.01 -7.08 -9.98
CA VAL A 80 -1.03 -6.05 -9.86
C VAL A 80 -1.80 -6.33 -8.57
N PHE A 81 -1.90 -5.33 -7.71
CA PHE A 81 -2.70 -5.39 -6.50
C PHE A 81 -4.16 -5.08 -6.82
N TYR A 82 -5.04 -5.98 -6.43
CA TYR A 82 -6.48 -5.84 -6.60
C TYR A 82 -7.15 -5.54 -5.27
N GLN A 83 -8.13 -4.65 -5.31
CA GLN A 83 -9.08 -4.39 -4.25
C GLN A 83 -10.48 -4.45 -4.85
N ASP A 84 -11.37 -5.21 -4.22
CA ASP A 84 -12.73 -5.45 -4.72
C ASP A 84 -12.74 -5.90 -6.19
N GLY A 85 -11.80 -6.77 -6.56
CA GLY A 85 -11.72 -7.36 -7.89
C GLY A 85 -11.20 -6.40 -8.97
N ASN A 86 -10.81 -5.18 -8.63
CA ASN A 86 -10.29 -4.17 -9.55
C ASN A 86 -8.83 -3.81 -9.23
N PRO A 87 -7.99 -3.45 -10.22
CA PRO A 87 -6.68 -2.88 -9.93
C PRO A 87 -6.83 -1.66 -9.01
N CYS A 88 -6.16 -1.67 -7.87
CA CYS A 88 -6.33 -0.62 -6.87
C CYS A 88 -5.79 0.73 -7.39
N ASN A 89 -6.56 1.80 -7.16
CA ASN A 89 -6.20 3.18 -7.54
C ASN A 89 -6.21 4.13 -6.33
N TRP A 90 -6.00 3.59 -5.14
CA TRP A 90 -6.08 4.33 -3.89
C TRP A 90 -5.12 3.78 -2.84
N TRP A 91 -5.19 4.33 -1.62
CA TRP A 91 -4.58 3.74 -0.44
C TRP A 91 -5.20 2.39 -0.12
N ALA A 92 -4.36 1.37 0.04
CA ALA A 92 -4.77 0.05 0.51
C ALA A 92 -3.65 -0.60 1.34
N ASP A 93 -4.03 -1.44 2.30
CA ASP A 93 -3.11 -2.35 2.97
C ASP A 93 -2.90 -3.59 2.10
N ASP A 94 -1.66 -3.85 1.73
CA ASP A 94 -1.29 -5.01 0.91
C ASP A 94 -0.93 -6.27 1.71
N GLY A 95 -1.09 -6.22 3.03
CA GLY A 95 -0.71 -7.25 3.99
C GLY A 95 0.64 -7.01 4.66
N TYR A 96 1.43 -6.04 4.17
CA TYR A 96 2.68 -5.59 4.81
C TYR A 96 2.54 -4.19 5.40
N ALA A 97 1.96 -3.26 4.64
CA ALA A 97 1.67 -1.91 5.08
C ALA A 97 0.66 -1.22 4.13
N TRP A 98 0.26 -0.01 4.50
CA TRP A 98 -0.52 0.88 3.63
C TRP A 98 0.32 1.46 2.49
N TYR A 99 -0.13 1.35 1.26
CA TYR A 99 0.50 1.99 0.09
C TYR A 99 -0.56 2.64 -0.79
N PHE A 100 -0.18 3.73 -1.46
CA PHE A 100 -0.96 4.33 -2.51
C PHE A 100 -0.70 3.60 -3.83
N PHE A 101 -1.76 3.08 -4.43
CA PHE A 101 -1.71 2.37 -5.70
C PHE A 101 -2.29 3.21 -6.84
N LYS A 102 -1.77 2.99 -8.05
CA LYS A 102 -2.37 3.45 -9.31
C LYS A 102 -2.27 2.33 -10.33
N GLY A 103 -3.40 1.90 -10.88
CA GLY A 103 -3.48 0.72 -11.74
C GLY A 103 -2.96 -0.55 -11.05
N GLY A 104 -3.16 -0.68 -9.74
CA GLY A 104 -2.69 -1.79 -8.91
C GLY A 104 -1.18 -1.85 -8.69
N LYS A 105 -0.42 -0.80 -9.05
CA LYS A 105 1.01 -0.70 -8.74
C LYS A 105 1.26 0.40 -7.71
N LYS A 106 2.20 0.16 -6.78
CA LYS A 106 2.65 1.17 -5.82
C LYS A 106 3.15 2.39 -6.59
N LEU A 107 2.57 3.56 -6.32
CA LEU A 107 2.81 4.74 -7.13
C LEU A 107 4.19 5.36 -6.81
N THR A 108 4.96 5.65 -7.86
CA THR A 108 6.02 6.67 -7.81
C THR A 108 5.64 7.79 -8.77
N GLY A 109 5.52 9.02 -8.27
CA GLY A 109 5.03 10.16 -9.04
C GLY A 109 3.91 10.93 -8.33
N TYR A 110 3.30 11.88 -9.03
CA TYR A 110 2.21 12.68 -8.48
C TYR A 110 0.85 11.97 -8.54
N ALA A 111 0.08 12.08 -7.46
CA ALA A 111 -1.35 11.80 -7.43
C ALA A 111 -2.06 12.74 -6.44
N VAL A 112 -3.39 12.65 -6.42
CA VAL A 112 -4.24 13.37 -5.48
C VAL A 112 -4.89 12.33 -4.58
N ASP A 113 -4.77 12.51 -3.28
CA ASP A 113 -5.54 11.76 -2.29
C ASP A 113 -6.33 12.71 -1.37
N GLY A 114 -6.86 12.19 -0.26
CA GLY A 114 -7.61 12.99 0.71
C GLY A 114 -6.86 14.19 1.28
N ASN A 115 -5.52 14.20 1.20
CA ASN A 115 -4.69 15.31 1.67
C ASN A 115 -4.30 16.29 0.54
N GLY A 116 -4.80 16.06 -0.67
CA GLY A 116 -4.53 16.87 -1.86
C GLY A 116 -3.44 16.29 -2.75
N LYS A 117 -2.84 17.14 -3.61
CA LYS A 117 -1.76 16.70 -4.51
C LYS A 117 -0.51 16.36 -3.70
N ARG A 118 0.04 15.18 -3.94
CA ARG A 118 1.23 14.64 -3.28
C ARG A 118 2.15 13.94 -4.28
N TYR A 119 3.45 14.00 -4.03
CA TYR A 119 4.45 13.17 -4.69
C TYR A 119 4.69 11.90 -3.87
N PHE A 120 4.60 10.76 -4.54
CA PHE A 120 4.76 9.45 -3.93
C PHE A 120 6.05 8.77 -4.42
N VAL A 121 6.62 7.92 -3.57
CA VAL A 121 7.74 7.04 -3.88
C VAL A 121 7.39 5.66 -3.35
N ASN A 122 7.28 4.69 -4.26
CA ASN A 122 6.88 3.32 -3.94
C ASN A 122 5.61 3.23 -3.07
N GLY A 123 4.61 4.04 -3.40
CA GLY A 123 3.30 4.09 -2.74
C GLY A 123 3.31 4.77 -1.37
N LYS A 124 4.39 5.44 -0.97
CA LYS A 124 4.45 6.25 0.25
C LYS A 124 4.64 7.72 -0.11
N TYR A 125 4.24 8.62 0.77
CA TYR A 125 4.58 10.03 0.59
C TYR A 125 6.09 10.22 0.55
N ALA A 126 6.55 11.02 -0.40
CA ALA A 126 7.94 11.33 -0.57
C ALA A 126 8.45 12.17 0.61
N ASN A 127 9.56 11.73 1.17
CA ASN A 127 10.31 12.44 2.20
C ASN A 127 11.79 12.42 1.78
N GLY A 128 12.32 13.60 1.45
CA GLY A 128 13.68 13.79 0.95
C GLY A 128 13.70 14.29 -0.50
N VAL A 129 14.84 14.13 -1.17
CA VAL A 129 15.06 14.70 -2.50
C VAL A 129 14.73 13.70 -3.59
N TYR A 130 13.84 14.08 -4.49
CA TYR A 130 13.46 13.30 -5.66
C TYR A 130 13.39 14.20 -6.88
N ASN A 131 14.02 13.81 -7.98
CA ASN A 131 14.07 14.58 -9.23
C ASN A 131 14.48 16.05 -9.02
N GLY A 132 15.40 16.32 -8.08
CA GLY A 132 15.89 17.67 -7.77
C GLY A 132 14.98 18.52 -6.87
N ASN A 133 13.83 18.01 -6.44
CA ASN A 133 12.94 18.69 -5.49
C ASN A 133 13.00 18.03 -4.12
N LEU A 134 12.92 18.84 -3.07
CA LEU A 134 12.84 18.38 -1.70
C LEU A 134 11.37 18.23 -1.33
N TYR A 135 10.98 17.06 -0.83
CA TYR A 135 9.61 16.76 -0.44
C TYR A 135 9.52 16.48 1.05
N LYS A 136 8.48 17.02 1.70
CA LYS A 136 8.03 16.65 3.04
C LYS A 136 6.60 16.19 2.95
N ASP A 137 6.35 14.95 3.38
CA ASP A 137 5.02 14.32 3.28
C ASP A 137 4.39 14.47 1.89
N GLY A 138 5.22 14.34 0.85
CA GLY A 138 4.82 14.43 -0.55
C GLY A 138 4.55 15.85 -1.07
N VAL A 139 4.78 16.90 -0.29
CA VAL A 139 4.66 18.31 -0.72
C VAL A 139 6.05 18.88 -0.95
N ASP A 140 6.21 19.71 -1.98
CA ASP A 140 7.44 20.47 -2.19
C ASP A 140 7.74 21.30 -0.93
N ALA A 141 8.87 21.00 -0.30
CA ALA A 141 9.34 21.67 0.90
C ALA A 141 10.38 22.73 0.53
N SER A 142 10.43 23.79 1.34
CA SER A 142 11.48 24.80 1.25
C SER A 142 12.84 24.20 1.64
N CYS A 143 13.91 24.74 1.06
CA CYS A 143 15.26 24.48 1.54
C CYS A 143 15.47 25.03 2.96
N ASN A 144 16.60 24.71 3.60
CA ASN A 144 16.90 25.08 4.99
C ASN A 144 15.82 24.59 5.96
N SER A 145 15.39 23.35 5.80
CA SER A 145 14.31 22.77 6.59
C SER A 145 14.55 21.31 6.92
N TYR A 146 13.85 20.85 7.96
CA TYR A 146 13.85 19.45 8.35
C TYR A 146 12.79 18.66 7.58
N VAL A 147 13.27 17.58 6.95
CA VAL A 147 12.44 16.53 6.37
C VAL A 147 12.81 15.21 7.01
N ASN A 148 11.84 14.61 7.70
CA ASN A 148 12.00 13.34 8.41
C ASN A 148 13.28 13.28 9.29
N GLY A 149 13.55 14.36 10.02
CA GLY A 149 14.71 14.48 10.93
C GLY A 149 16.06 14.73 10.24
N ILE A 150 16.08 14.98 8.93
CA ILE A 150 17.27 15.40 8.18
C ILE A 150 17.10 16.87 7.80
N PHE A 151 18.07 17.69 8.17
CA PHE A 151 18.17 19.08 7.75
C PHE A 151 18.80 19.17 6.37
N TYR A 152 18.11 19.84 5.44
CA TYR A 152 18.59 20.08 4.09
C TYR A 152 19.00 21.53 3.93
N ASP A 153 20.16 21.77 3.33
CA ASP A 153 20.68 23.10 3.02
C ASP A 153 19.93 23.79 1.87
N GLU A 154 20.36 25.00 1.52
CA GLU A 154 19.82 25.82 0.43
C GLU A 154 19.90 25.12 -0.93
N ASN A 155 20.82 24.17 -1.08
CA ASN A 155 21.05 23.38 -2.29
C ASN A 155 20.32 22.03 -2.27
N LYS A 156 19.39 21.82 -1.32
CA LYS A 156 18.65 20.56 -1.13
C LYS A 156 19.58 19.38 -0.87
N LYS A 157 20.72 19.58 -0.23
CA LYS A 157 21.61 18.50 0.21
C LYS A 157 21.51 18.34 1.72
N PRO A 158 21.63 17.11 2.26
CA PRO A 158 21.76 16.94 3.69
C PRO A 158 22.93 17.77 4.21
N ALA A 159 22.65 18.65 5.16
CA ALA A 159 23.61 19.61 5.68
C ALA A 159 24.89 18.95 6.22
N ASN A 160 26.05 19.46 5.83
CA ASN A 160 27.35 18.90 6.19
C ASN A 160 28.34 19.99 6.65
N TRP A 161 27.84 20.94 7.44
CA TRP A 161 28.62 22.05 7.98
C TRP A 161 27.83 22.79 9.08
N TRP A 162 28.29 23.97 9.46
CA TRP A 162 27.52 24.95 10.22
C TRP A 162 26.35 25.48 9.41
N TYR A 163 25.14 25.35 9.94
CA TYR A 163 23.92 25.94 9.40
C TYR A 163 23.06 26.50 10.54
N ASP A 164 22.34 27.59 10.24
CA ASP A 164 21.22 28.05 11.06
C ASP A 164 19.97 27.24 10.70
N ASP A 165 19.40 26.54 11.67
CA ASP A 165 18.18 25.75 11.48
C ASP A 165 16.89 26.49 11.85
N GLY A 166 16.99 27.80 12.11
CA GLY A 166 15.91 28.69 12.52
C GLY A 166 15.82 28.88 14.04
N GLU A 167 16.46 28.03 14.83
CA GLU A 167 16.60 28.22 16.28
C GLU A 167 17.99 28.77 16.62
N ALA A 168 19.05 28.18 16.06
CA ALA A 168 20.42 28.65 16.20
C ALA A 168 21.34 28.01 15.15
N TRP A 169 22.62 28.41 15.18
CA TRP A 169 23.68 27.75 14.41
C TRP A 169 24.08 26.40 15.02
N TYR A 170 24.04 25.34 14.23
CA TYR A 170 24.49 24.00 14.61
C TYR A 170 25.43 23.42 13.56
N PHE A 171 26.39 22.61 13.99
CA PHE A 171 27.24 21.83 13.11
C PHE A 171 26.52 20.51 12.76
N PHE A 172 26.29 20.31 11.47
CA PHE A 172 25.62 19.14 10.93
C PHE A 172 26.61 18.21 10.24
N LYS A 173 26.27 16.91 10.27
CA LYS A 173 26.88 15.89 9.42
C LYS A 173 25.77 15.01 8.85
N ASN A 174 25.73 14.88 7.54
CA ASN A 174 24.67 14.16 6.81
C ASN A 174 23.25 14.60 7.23
N GLY A 175 23.07 15.90 7.41
CA GLY A 175 21.81 16.55 7.79
C GLY A 175 21.38 16.33 9.24
N LYS A 176 22.20 15.71 10.09
CA LYS A 176 21.93 15.58 11.54
C LYS A 176 22.90 16.43 12.34
N LYS A 177 22.42 17.06 13.42
CA LYS A 177 23.28 17.77 14.39
C LYS A 177 24.35 16.81 14.91
N LEU A 178 25.62 17.15 14.74
CA LEU A 178 26.72 16.24 15.03
C LEU A 178 26.86 16.03 16.54
N THR A 179 26.98 14.76 16.95
CA THR A 179 27.50 14.38 18.27
C THR A 179 28.73 13.52 18.05
N GLY A 180 29.86 13.89 18.66
CA GLY A 180 31.17 13.28 18.46
C GLY A 180 32.17 14.21 17.76
N LYS A 181 33.23 13.64 17.19
CA LYS A 181 34.33 14.41 16.57
C LYS A 181 33.92 14.98 15.21
N GLY A 182 34.21 16.26 15.00
CA GLY A 182 34.05 16.96 13.73
C GLY A 182 35.24 17.89 13.46
N THR A 183 35.36 18.34 12.21
CA THR A 183 36.37 19.32 11.81
C THR A 183 35.66 20.46 11.12
N ASP A 184 35.93 21.69 11.54
CA ASP A 184 35.53 22.89 10.83
C ASP A 184 36.73 23.78 10.49
N SER A 185 36.49 25.03 10.08
CA SER A 185 37.55 26.00 9.77
C SER A 185 38.48 26.30 10.96
N ASN A 186 38.03 26.06 12.19
CA ASN A 186 38.78 26.28 13.42
C ASN A 186 39.47 25.01 13.92
N GLY A 187 39.49 23.93 13.11
CA GLY A 187 40.17 22.69 13.43
C GLY A 187 39.25 21.58 13.94
N LYS A 188 39.82 20.61 14.66
CA LYS A 188 39.11 19.44 15.17
C LYS A 188 38.47 19.74 16.53
N HIS A 189 37.18 19.44 16.66
CA HIS A 189 36.41 19.66 17.88
C HIS A 189 35.58 18.45 18.25
N GLN A 190 35.19 18.38 19.52
CA GLN A 190 34.10 17.50 19.97
C GLN A 190 32.79 18.28 19.93
N PHE A 191 31.73 17.63 19.45
CA PHE A 191 30.41 18.23 19.36
C PHE A 191 29.41 17.44 20.19
N LYS A 192 28.44 18.15 20.77
CA LYS A 192 27.24 17.56 21.37
C LYS A 192 26.04 18.28 20.79
N ASN A 193 25.18 17.53 20.08
CA ASN A 193 24.00 18.07 19.41
C ASN A 193 24.31 19.30 18.54
N GLY A 194 25.38 19.25 17.76
CA GLY A 194 25.79 20.29 16.81
C GLY A 194 26.42 21.53 17.44
N LYS A 195 26.62 21.58 18.76
CA LYS A 195 27.38 22.64 19.41
C LYS A 195 28.76 22.14 19.77
N TYR A 196 29.75 23.03 19.81
CA TYR A 196 31.04 22.71 20.40
C TYR A 196 30.86 22.23 21.85
N LEU A 197 31.54 21.16 22.19
CA LEU A 197 31.71 20.73 23.57
C LEU A 197 32.83 21.56 24.18
N THR A 198 32.49 22.64 24.88
CA THR A 198 33.46 23.44 25.63
C THR A 198 33.74 22.76 26.99
N GLY A 199 35.03 22.66 27.34
CA GLY A 199 35.49 21.85 28.46
C GLY A 199 35.15 22.43 29.84
N TYR A 200 34.25 21.75 30.56
CA TYR A 200 34.37 21.46 32.01
C TYR A 200 34.07 19.97 32.28
N ALA A 201 34.44 19.09 31.35
CA ALA A 201 34.26 17.63 31.49
C ALA A 201 35.60 16.88 31.57
N ASN A 202 36.60 17.48 32.22
CA ASN A 202 37.86 16.79 32.57
C ASN A 202 37.94 16.37 34.05
N ASN A 203 36.90 16.60 34.87
CA ASN A 203 36.95 16.30 36.32
C ASN A 203 35.62 15.77 36.90
N LEU A 204 35.04 14.71 36.35
CA LEU A 204 34.13 13.88 37.16
C LEU A 204 34.35 12.39 36.79
N PHE A 205 34.82 11.69 37.83
CA PHE A 205 35.28 10.31 37.97
C PHE A 205 34.53 9.24 37.16
#